data_AF-A0A1Y3AWM7-F1
#
_entry.id   AF-A0A1Y3AWM7-F1
#
_cell.length_a   1.000
_cell.length_b   1.000
_cell.length_c   1.000
_cell.angle_alpha   90.00
_cell.angle_beta   90.00
_cell.angle_gamma   90.00
#
_symmetry.space_group_name_H-M   'P 1'
#
loop_
_entity.id
_entity.type
_entity.pdbx_description
1 polymer ?
#
loop_
_entity_poly.entity_id
_entity_poly.type
_entity_poly.pdbx_seq_one_letter_code
_entity_poly.pdbx_strand_id
1 'polypeptide(L)'
;MRFGKSLKDKAPKEDGPILQEMLDELKNKWNAVCQKSVDKQRKLEEALLFSGQFKDAIQALIEWLEKAKQILAFDQPVHGDLDTVNTLIDDHRNFIDDFKSREKNMQFVRKTAADLIKSANAEDARQISRQMETLEEKWAEIEKMMQQKQHRLDDALKMANQLHKAVHTLLGWLSDAELKLRFAGPLPDNEDIVQQQIREHENFIHEMQQKEREKNSTLDLANDILQLSHPNALPVIKHWITIIQSRWDEVESWGKQREKRLNDQLKSMKDASELLNDLDQWLTTTESNLNELESQPLPDEIIELEKLNDDHQRLIDDLNDKKVDVEFIIKTYSSKKPQTSSSKDRSSSKHRLYGMKMPKAQFEPEINNPKANHMLDKWHSVWR
;
A
#
# COMPACT_ATOMS: atom_id res chain seq x y z
N MET A 1 -0.94 90.60 33.01
CA MET A 1 -2.34 90.88 33.39
C MET A 1 -2.50 91.75 34.63
N ARG A 2 -1.96 91.40 35.81
CA ARG A 2 -2.11 92.23 37.04
C ARG A 2 -1.50 93.64 36.92
N PHE A 3 -0.27 93.75 36.40
CA PHE A 3 0.37 95.04 36.14
C PHE A 3 -0.37 95.87 35.09
N GLY A 4 -0.90 95.22 34.05
CA GLY A 4 -1.67 95.88 33.00
C GLY A 4 -2.98 96.50 33.47
N LYS A 5 -3.74 95.79 34.32
CA LYS A 5 -4.92 96.37 35.00
C LYS A 5 -4.54 97.57 35.86
N SER A 6 -3.47 97.45 36.66
CA SER A 6 -2.97 98.55 37.47
C SER A 6 -2.47 99.75 36.64
N LEU A 7 -2.04 99.53 35.40
CA LEU A 7 -1.62 100.60 34.48
C LEU A 7 -2.84 101.32 33.90
N LYS A 8 -3.86 100.56 33.50
CA LYS A 8 -5.16 101.08 33.04
C LYS A 8 -5.85 101.92 34.11
N ASP A 9 -5.85 101.44 35.36
CA ASP A 9 -6.52 102.10 36.49
C ASP A 9 -5.84 103.43 36.90
N LYS A 10 -4.59 103.67 36.47
CA LYS A 10 -3.81 104.88 36.75
C LYS A 10 -3.67 105.84 35.55
N ALA A 11 -4.17 105.46 34.38
CA ALA A 11 -4.05 106.24 33.15
C ALA A 11 -5.13 107.33 33.02
N PRO A 12 -4.91 108.40 32.22
CA PRO A 12 -5.94 109.38 31.88
C PRO A 12 -7.20 108.71 31.30
N LYS A 13 -8.39 109.31 31.52
CA LYS A 13 -9.67 108.72 31.10
C LYS A 13 -9.78 108.47 29.58
N GLU A 14 -9.04 109.24 28.77
CA GLU A 14 -9.02 109.10 27.30
C GLU A 14 -8.21 107.87 26.83
N ASP A 15 -7.20 107.44 27.58
CA ASP A 15 -6.32 106.30 27.23
C ASP A 15 -6.87 104.95 27.73
N GLY A 16 -7.85 104.99 28.64
CA GLY A 16 -8.46 103.79 29.24
C GLY A 16 -9.01 102.76 28.23
N PRO A 17 -9.74 103.18 27.17
CA PRO A 17 -10.22 102.27 26.12
C PRO A 17 -9.07 101.61 25.34
N ILE A 18 -8.04 102.37 24.98
CA ILE A 18 -6.86 101.87 24.23
C ILE A 18 -6.09 100.85 25.08
N LEU A 19 -5.86 101.15 26.37
CA LEU A 19 -5.21 100.22 27.28
C LEU A 19 -6.06 98.96 27.54
N GLN A 20 -7.38 99.07 27.53
CA GLN A 20 -8.28 97.91 27.62
C GLN A 20 -8.16 97.03 26.37
N GLU A 21 -8.17 97.62 25.18
CA GLU A 21 -7.97 96.92 23.90
C GLU A 21 -6.61 96.20 23.85
N MET A 22 -5.52 96.88 24.24
CA MET A 22 -4.19 96.26 24.32
C MET A 22 -4.14 95.08 25.31
N LEU A 23 -4.86 95.17 26.44
CA LEU A 23 -4.93 94.08 27.41
C LEU A 23 -5.75 92.89 26.90
N ASP A 24 -6.84 93.16 26.18
CA ASP A 24 -7.68 92.13 25.56
C ASP A 24 -6.94 91.46 24.40
N GLU A 25 -6.20 92.22 23.58
CA GLU A 25 -5.28 91.67 22.59
C GLU A 25 -4.19 90.78 23.21
N LEU A 26 -3.53 91.25 24.27
CA LEU A 26 -2.49 90.50 24.95
C LEU A 26 -3.06 89.21 25.54
N LYS A 27 -4.26 89.28 26.13
CA LYS A 27 -4.98 88.11 26.65
C LYS A 27 -5.32 87.12 25.53
N ASN A 28 -5.79 87.61 24.38
CA ASN A 28 -6.10 86.78 23.22
C ASN A 28 -4.84 86.11 22.66
N LYS A 29 -3.74 86.87 22.51
CA LYS A 29 -2.42 86.34 22.09
C LYS A 29 -1.90 85.29 23.07
N TRP A 30 -1.99 85.54 24.39
CA TRP A 30 -1.61 84.57 25.42
C TRP A 30 -2.43 83.29 25.34
N ASN A 31 -3.76 83.40 25.28
CA ASN A 31 -4.65 82.25 25.15
C ASN A 31 -4.38 81.45 23.87
N ALA A 32 -4.11 82.12 22.75
CA ALA A 32 -3.76 81.47 21.49
C ALA A 32 -2.42 80.71 21.59
N VAL A 33 -1.41 81.27 22.27
CA VAL A 33 -0.13 80.58 22.51
C VAL A 33 -0.33 79.37 23.42
N CYS A 34 -1.08 79.50 24.51
CA CYS A 34 -1.41 78.37 25.39
C CYS A 34 -2.13 77.26 24.64
N GLN A 35 -3.15 77.61 23.83
CA GLN A 35 -3.88 76.63 23.02
C GLN A 35 -2.96 75.92 22.02
N LYS A 36 -2.14 76.68 21.28
CA LYS A 36 -1.15 76.10 20.34
C LYS A 36 -0.14 75.20 21.04
N SER A 37 0.29 75.54 22.26
CA SER A 37 1.21 74.73 23.05
C SER A 37 0.59 73.40 23.47
N VAL A 38 -0.65 73.43 23.97
CA VAL A 38 -1.40 72.22 24.35
C VAL A 38 -1.67 71.34 23.13
N ASP A 39 -2.10 71.95 22.01
CA ASP A 39 -2.33 71.21 20.76
C ASP A 39 -1.04 70.57 20.22
N LYS A 40 0.11 71.26 20.36
CA LYS A 40 1.41 70.72 19.98
C LYS A 40 1.85 69.59 20.89
N GLN A 41 1.67 69.72 22.21
CA GLN A 41 1.98 68.67 23.18
C GLN A 41 1.16 67.41 22.89
N ARG A 42 -0.16 67.54 22.71
CA ARG A 42 -1.04 66.40 22.37
C ARG A 42 -0.56 65.68 21.11
N LYS A 43 -0.23 66.43 20.06
CA LYS A 43 0.30 65.85 18.80
C LYS A 43 1.63 65.12 18.98
N LEU A 44 2.50 65.60 19.86
CA LEU A 44 3.79 64.94 20.15
C LEU A 44 3.57 63.65 20.95
N GLU A 45 2.67 63.65 21.93
CA GLU A 45 2.32 62.46 22.71
C GLU A 45 1.65 61.39 21.84
N GLU A 46 0.74 61.80 20.95
CA GLU A 46 0.13 60.92 19.94
C GLU A 46 1.20 60.32 19.01
N ALA A 47 2.11 61.14 18.48
CA ALA A 47 3.19 60.68 17.61
C ALA A 47 4.16 59.72 18.32
N LEU A 48 4.49 59.97 19.58
CA LEU A 48 5.33 59.10 20.39
C LEU A 48 4.67 57.74 20.62
N LEU A 49 3.38 57.73 20.96
CA LEU A 49 2.61 56.49 21.12
C LEU A 49 2.58 55.69 19.82
N PHE A 50 2.28 56.33 18.68
CA PHE A 50 2.26 55.66 17.39
C PHE A 50 3.64 55.13 16.97
N SER A 51 4.71 55.88 17.23
CA SER A 51 6.07 55.41 16.94
C SER A 51 6.47 54.18 17.79
N GLY A 52 6.04 54.13 19.05
CA GLY A 52 6.25 52.96 19.91
C GLY A 52 5.50 51.73 19.38
N GLN A 53 4.19 51.88 19.14
CA GLN A 53 3.35 50.82 18.58
C GLN A 53 3.86 50.33 17.22
N PHE A 54 4.33 51.24 16.37
CA PHE A 54 4.92 50.92 15.08
C PHE A 54 6.16 50.04 15.22
N LYS A 55 7.09 50.44 16.10
CA LYS A 55 8.33 49.69 16.35
C LYS A 55 8.04 48.28 16.88
N ASP A 56 7.15 48.18 17.86
CA ASP A 56 6.78 46.88 18.45
C ASP A 56 6.07 45.99 17.43
N ALA A 57 5.18 46.55 16.60
CA ALA A 57 4.49 45.81 15.55
C ALA A 57 5.44 45.32 14.45
N ILE A 58 6.40 46.13 14.02
CA ILE A 58 7.45 45.70 13.08
C ILE A 58 8.27 44.56 13.67
N GLN A 59 8.73 44.72 14.91
CA GLN A 59 9.57 43.70 15.55
C GLN A 59 8.83 42.36 15.67
N ALA A 60 7.56 42.39 16.11
CA ALA A 60 6.73 41.20 16.21
C ALA A 60 6.46 40.53 14.85
N LEU A 61 6.30 41.32 13.77
CA LEU A 61 6.15 40.78 12.42
C LEU A 61 7.45 40.14 11.92
N ILE A 62 8.60 40.81 12.10
CA ILE A 62 9.90 40.27 11.68
C ILE A 62 10.19 38.95 12.41
N GLU A 63 10.01 38.90 13.73
CA GLU A 63 10.24 37.67 14.51
C GLU A 63 9.36 36.51 14.06
N TRP A 64 8.11 36.81 13.70
CA TRP A 64 7.22 35.79 13.17
C TRP A 64 7.61 35.36 11.75
N LEU A 65 7.99 36.29 10.87
CA LEU A 65 8.44 35.98 9.51
C LEU A 65 9.68 35.08 9.51
N GLU A 66 10.62 35.28 10.44
CA GLU A 66 11.78 34.40 10.59
C GLU A 66 11.38 32.97 11.00
N LYS A 67 10.40 32.83 11.92
CA LYS A 67 9.87 31.52 12.31
C LYS A 67 9.10 30.86 11.15
N ALA A 68 8.28 31.64 10.45
CA ALA A 68 7.54 31.21 9.27
C ALA A 68 8.48 30.66 8.19
N LYS A 69 9.63 31.32 7.96
CA LYS A 69 10.63 30.88 6.99
C LYS A 69 11.15 29.47 7.28
N GLN A 70 11.36 29.14 8.55
CA GLN A 70 11.81 27.81 8.96
C GLN A 70 10.74 26.74 8.71
N ILE A 71 9.47 27.05 9.00
CA ILE A 71 8.34 26.13 8.79
C ILE A 71 8.10 25.87 7.29
N LEU A 72 8.33 26.88 6.45
CA LEU A 72 8.14 26.82 5.00
C LEU A 72 9.40 26.37 4.24
N ALA A 73 10.48 26.04 4.95
CA ALA A 73 11.74 25.70 4.31
C ALA A 73 11.59 24.53 3.33
N PHE A 74 12.34 24.60 2.22
CA PHE A 74 12.18 23.67 1.12
C PHE A 74 12.61 22.25 1.47
N ASP A 75 13.55 22.10 2.41
CA ASP A 75 14.06 20.83 2.92
C ASP A 75 13.05 20.08 3.81
N GLN A 76 11.97 20.72 4.25
CA GLN A 76 10.92 20.04 5.01
C GLN A 76 10.26 18.94 4.16
N PRO A 77 10.16 17.71 4.66
CA PRO A 77 9.54 16.61 3.96
C PRO A 77 8.03 16.81 3.85
N VAL A 78 7.49 16.62 2.65
CA VAL A 78 6.05 16.77 2.36
C VAL A 78 5.41 15.48 1.85
N HIS A 79 6.21 14.45 1.57
CA HIS A 79 5.75 13.17 1.04
C HIS A 79 5.49 12.18 2.18
N GLY A 80 4.72 11.14 1.91
CA GLY A 80 4.38 10.12 2.89
C GLY A 80 3.22 9.24 2.44
N ASP A 81 2.68 8.48 3.39
CA ASP A 81 1.38 7.83 3.23
C ASP A 81 0.25 8.88 3.22
N LEU A 82 -0.94 8.45 2.81
CA LEU A 82 -2.07 9.34 2.59
C LEU A 82 -2.47 10.12 3.86
N ASP A 83 -2.43 9.49 5.03
CA ASP A 83 -2.83 10.13 6.29
C ASP A 83 -1.80 11.18 6.72
N THR A 84 -0.50 10.84 6.60
CA THR A 84 0.59 11.79 6.87
C THR A 84 0.50 13.00 5.95
N VAL A 85 0.29 12.81 4.63
CA VAL A 85 0.22 13.93 3.68
C VAL A 85 -1.01 14.80 3.94
N ASN A 86 -2.17 14.23 4.26
CA ASN A 86 -3.35 15.00 4.64
C ASN A 86 -3.11 15.85 5.89
N THR A 87 -2.44 15.28 6.90
CA THR A 87 -2.06 16.02 8.12
C THR A 87 -1.17 17.23 7.78
N LEU A 88 -0.17 17.03 6.90
CA LEU A 88 0.73 18.12 6.47
C LEU A 88 -0.01 19.21 5.68
N ILE A 89 -1.02 18.84 4.90
CA ILE A 89 -1.90 19.78 4.19
C ILE A 89 -2.73 20.61 5.17
N ASP A 90 -3.32 19.96 6.17
CA ASP A 90 -4.11 20.65 7.20
C ASP A 90 -3.24 21.61 8.02
N ASP A 91 -2.02 21.19 8.40
CA ASP A 91 -1.04 22.06 9.06
C ASP A 91 -0.65 23.26 8.19
N HIS A 92 -0.45 23.04 6.88
CA HIS A 92 -0.16 24.12 5.95
C HIS A 92 -1.34 25.08 5.76
N ARG A 93 -2.56 24.56 5.72
CA ARG A 93 -3.78 25.35 5.67
C ARG A 93 -3.94 26.23 6.91
N ASN A 94 -3.72 25.67 8.10
CA ASN A 94 -3.73 26.43 9.35
C ASN A 94 -2.67 27.55 9.33
N PHE A 95 -1.49 27.27 8.78
CA PHE A 95 -0.45 28.28 8.60
C PHE A 95 -0.89 29.40 7.63
N ILE A 96 -1.52 29.06 6.50
CA ILE A 96 -2.06 30.05 5.55
C ILE A 96 -3.09 30.96 6.24
N ASP A 97 -3.94 30.40 7.11
CA ASP A 97 -4.95 31.17 7.83
C ASP A 97 -4.32 32.09 8.90
N ASP A 98 -3.25 31.65 9.60
CA ASP A 98 -2.46 32.54 10.49
C ASP A 98 -1.80 33.68 9.69
N PHE A 99 -1.20 33.38 8.53
CA PHE A 99 -0.61 34.40 7.64
C PHE A 99 -1.65 35.45 7.22
N LYS A 100 -2.84 35.02 6.76
CA LYS A 100 -3.94 35.93 6.40
C LYS A 100 -4.43 36.75 7.59
N SER A 101 -4.50 36.16 8.79
CA SER A 101 -4.91 36.90 9.99
C SER A 101 -3.95 38.06 10.31
N ARG A 102 -2.66 37.86 10.03
CA ARG A 102 -1.57 38.84 10.24
C ARG A 102 -1.49 39.90 9.14
N GLU A 103 -2.17 39.71 8.01
CA GLU A 103 -2.25 40.72 6.95
C GLU A 103 -2.84 42.04 7.47
N LYS A 104 -3.80 41.99 8.40
CA LYS A 104 -4.34 43.19 9.05
C LYS A 104 -3.28 43.95 9.84
N ASN A 105 -2.37 43.26 10.51
CA ASN A 105 -1.25 43.88 11.24
C ASN A 105 -0.27 44.52 10.26
N MET A 106 0.02 43.84 9.14
CA MET A 106 0.84 44.39 8.07
C MET A 106 0.21 45.67 7.48
N GLN A 107 -1.11 45.68 7.22
CA GLN A 107 -1.83 46.88 6.75
C GLN A 107 -1.78 48.04 7.77
N PHE A 108 -1.90 47.73 9.06
CA PHE A 108 -1.76 48.72 10.13
C PHE A 108 -0.35 49.33 10.16
N VAL A 109 0.68 48.49 10.04
CA VAL A 109 2.08 48.90 10.00
C VAL A 109 2.36 49.77 8.77
N ARG A 110 1.86 49.40 7.58
CA ARG A 110 1.94 50.21 6.34
C ARG A 110 1.34 51.60 6.53
N LYS A 111 0.13 51.68 7.09
CA LYS A 111 -0.56 52.97 7.32
C LYS A 111 0.23 53.84 8.30
N THR A 112 0.67 53.25 9.41
CA THR A 112 1.42 53.97 10.46
C THR A 112 2.77 54.46 9.94
N ALA A 113 3.48 53.64 9.16
CA ALA A 113 4.72 54.05 8.49
C ALA A 113 4.50 55.27 7.59
N ALA A 114 3.46 55.26 6.77
CA ALA A 114 3.15 56.35 5.86
C ALA A 114 2.85 57.67 6.59
N ASP A 115 2.18 57.61 7.73
CA ASP A 115 1.88 58.79 8.54
C ASP A 115 3.11 59.29 9.32
N LEU A 116 3.97 58.39 9.81
CA LEU A 116 5.25 58.76 10.42
C LEU A 116 6.19 59.42 9.41
N ILE A 117 6.31 58.87 8.19
CA ILE A 117 7.15 59.45 7.12
C ILE A 117 6.75 60.89 6.76
N LYS A 118 5.45 61.20 6.73
CA LYS A 118 4.96 62.57 6.44
C LYS A 118 5.35 63.60 7.49
N SER A 119 5.55 63.17 8.73
CA SER A 119 5.81 64.03 9.88
C SER A 119 7.24 63.98 10.40
N ALA A 120 8.05 63.04 9.90
CA ALA A 120 9.45 62.83 10.24
C ALA A 120 10.40 63.79 9.52
N ASN A 121 11.61 63.94 10.07
CA ASN A 121 12.71 64.57 9.33
C ASN A 121 13.21 63.63 8.22
N ALA A 122 14.07 64.14 7.34
CA ALA A 122 14.53 63.38 6.17
C ALA A 122 15.29 62.09 6.52
N GLU A 123 16.00 62.05 7.66
CA GLU A 123 16.77 60.88 8.06
C GLU A 123 15.88 59.79 8.65
N ASP A 124 15.00 60.15 9.58
CA ASP A 124 14.02 59.23 10.19
C ASP A 124 13.07 58.68 9.12
N ALA A 125 12.63 59.51 8.16
CA ALA A 125 11.81 59.07 7.04
C ALA A 125 12.53 58.00 6.20
N ARG A 126 13.82 58.18 5.89
CA ARG A 126 14.63 57.19 5.16
C ARG A 126 14.77 55.90 5.95
N GLN A 127 15.00 55.97 7.25
CA GLN A 127 15.13 54.79 8.11
C GLN A 127 13.82 53.99 8.14
N ILE A 128 12.68 54.65 8.33
CA ILE A 128 11.36 54.01 8.34
C ILE A 128 11.07 53.37 6.98
N SER A 129 11.35 54.07 5.86
CA SER A 129 11.19 53.51 4.53
C SER A 129 12.01 52.24 4.31
N ARG A 130 13.28 52.23 4.76
CA ARG A 130 14.15 51.04 4.65
C ARG A 130 13.63 49.86 5.48
N GLN A 131 13.15 50.12 6.70
CA GLN A 131 12.56 49.07 7.54
C GLN A 131 11.31 48.47 6.91
N MET A 132 10.45 49.32 6.33
CA MET A 132 9.28 48.87 5.59
C MET A 132 9.66 48.05 4.36
N GLU A 133 10.62 48.50 3.55
CA GLU A 133 11.11 47.75 2.39
C GLU A 133 11.58 46.35 2.77
N THR A 134 12.42 46.23 3.81
CA THR A 134 12.87 44.92 4.32
C THR A 134 11.70 44.05 4.80
N LEU A 135 10.71 44.65 5.48
CA LEU A 135 9.54 43.92 5.96
C LEU A 135 8.66 43.41 4.80
N GLU A 136 8.44 44.23 3.79
CA GLU A 136 7.69 43.89 2.57
C GLU A 136 8.39 42.79 1.78
N GLU A 137 9.71 42.88 1.61
CA GLU A 137 10.52 41.86 0.95
C GLU A 137 10.38 40.50 1.65
N LYS A 138 10.50 40.47 2.98
CA LYS A 138 10.33 39.24 3.77
C LYS A 138 8.90 38.70 3.69
N TRP A 139 7.90 39.58 3.71
CA TRP A 139 6.50 39.17 3.58
C TRP A 139 6.24 38.52 2.22
N ALA A 140 6.72 39.13 1.13
CA ALA A 140 6.63 38.59 -0.21
C ALA A 140 7.43 37.27 -0.37
N GLU A 141 8.57 37.14 0.29
CA GLU A 141 9.33 35.88 0.35
C GLU A 141 8.49 34.76 0.97
N ILE A 142 7.86 35.01 2.13
CA ILE A 142 6.99 34.04 2.80
C ILE A 142 5.77 33.69 1.93
N GLU A 143 5.14 34.66 1.28
CA GLU A 143 4.03 34.40 0.35
C GLU A 143 4.45 33.45 -0.79
N LYS A 144 5.63 33.68 -1.38
CA LYS A 144 6.20 32.81 -2.41
C LYS A 144 6.52 31.42 -1.88
N MET A 145 7.16 31.31 -0.71
CA MET A 145 7.48 30.01 -0.09
C MET A 145 6.23 29.22 0.27
N MET A 146 5.17 29.89 0.71
CA MET A 146 3.87 29.31 1.00
C MET A 146 3.24 28.71 -0.25
N GLN A 147 3.21 29.46 -1.37
CA GLN A 147 2.74 28.94 -2.65
C GLN A 147 3.57 27.75 -3.15
N GLN A 148 4.90 27.81 -3.02
CA GLN A 148 5.79 26.70 -3.37
C GLN A 148 5.51 25.45 -2.53
N LYS A 149 5.33 25.60 -1.21
CA LYS A 149 5.01 24.48 -0.32
C LYS A 149 3.64 23.89 -0.65
N GLN A 150 2.63 24.71 -0.96
CA GLN A 150 1.31 24.25 -1.41
C GLN A 150 1.43 23.37 -2.67
N HIS A 151 2.15 23.82 -3.69
CA HIS A 151 2.34 23.02 -4.91
C HIS A 151 3.03 21.67 -4.63
N ARG A 152 4.06 21.66 -3.78
CA ARG A 152 4.74 20.42 -3.39
C ARG A 152 3.81 19.48 -2.62
N LEU A 153 2.94 20.01 -1.76
CA LEU A 153 1.94 19.22 -1.04
C LEU A 153 0.86 18.67 -1.98
N ASP A 154 0.43 19.44 -2.97
CA ASP A 154 -0.54 18.97 -3.97
C ASP A 154 0.03 17.81 -4.80
N ASP A 155 1.31 17.87 -5.18
CA ASP A 155 1.98 16.79 -5.90
C ASP A 155 2.23 15.57 -5.00
N ALA A 156 2.65 15.78 -3.75
CA ALA A 156 2.78 14.72 -2.76
C ALA A 156 1.44 14.00 -2.52
N LEU A 157 0.31 14.73 -2.48
CA LEU A 157 -1.02 14.16 -2.32
C LEU A 157 -1.42 13.30 -3.53
N LYS A 158 -1.09 13.73 -4.76
CA LYS A 158 -1.33 12.92 -5.95
C LYS A 158 -0.54 11.61 -5.88
N MET A 159 0.74 11.67 -5.53
CA MET A 159 1.59 10.48 -5.38
C MET A 159 1.08 9.54 -4.28
N ALA A 160 0.70 10.08 -3.11
CA ALA A 160 0.17 9.29 -2.00
C ALA A 160 -1.15 8.60 -2.38
N ASN A 161 -2.05 9.29 -3.09
CA ASN A 161 -3.29 8.68 -3.60
C ASN A 161 -3.04 7.59 -4.64
N GLN A 162 -2.09 7.82 -5.56
CA GLN A 162 -1.68 6.82 -6.55
C GLN A 162 -1.12 5.58 -5.86
N LEU A 163 -0.20 5.76 -4.90
CA LEU A 163 0.38 4.66 -4.13
C LEU A 163 -0.72 3.90 -3.37
N HIS A 164 -1.55 4.60 -2.59
CA HIS A 164 -2.62 3.98 -1.82
C HIS A 164 -3.54 3.15 -2.72
N LYS A 165 -4.01 3.70 -3.84
CA LYS A 165 -4.86 2.98 -4.80
C LYS A 165 -4.15 1.75 -5.38
N ALA A 166 -2.88 1.89 -5.79
CA ALA A 166 -2.12 0.81 -6.39
C ALA A 166 -1.88 -0.34 -5.39
N VAL A 167 -1.46 -0.01 -4.16
CA VAL A 167 -1.29 -0.96 -3.04
C VAL A 167 -2.57 -1.73 -2.77
N HIS A 168 -3.70 -1.04 -2.58
CA HIS A 168 -4.97 -1.72 -2.27
C HIS A 168 -5.50 -2.57 -3.43
N THR A 169 -5.32 -2.13 -4.67
CA THR A 169 -5.69 -2.92 -5.85
C THR A 169 -4.88 -4.21 -5.91
N LEU A 170 -3.56 -4.11 -5.72
CA LEU A 170 -2.65 -5.25 -5.76
C LEU A 170 -2.90 -6.23 -4.60
N LEU A 171 -3.11 -5.72 -3.38
CA LEU A 171 -3.44 -6.55 -2.21
C LEU A 171 -4.80 -7.25 -2.36
N GLY A 172 -5.77 -6.60 -3.00
CA GLY A 172 -7.05 -7.22 -3.37
C GLY A 172 -6.83 -8.40 -4.31
N TRP A 173 -6.11 -8.18 -5.41
CA TRP A 173 -5.78 -9.24 -6.37
C TRP A 173 -4.99 -10.39 -5.73
N LEU A 174 -4.00 -10.09 -4.88
CA LEU A 174 -3.23 -11.10 -4.16
C LEU A 174 -4.14 -11.96 -3.27
N SER A 175 -5.13 -11.36 -2.61
CA SER A 175 -6.08 -12.09 -1.77
C SER A 175 -6.94 -13.06 -2.59
N ASP A 176 -7.37 -12.65 -3.79
CA ASP A 176 -8.11 -13.52 -4.71
C ASP A 176 -7.23 -14.64 -5.27
N ALA A 177 -5.97 -14.35 -5.61
CA ALA A 177 -4.99 -15.32 -6.09
C ALA A 177 -4.68 -16.39 -5.01
N GLU A 178 -4.43 -15.96 -3.78
CA GLU A 178 -4.24 -16.85 -2.63
C GLU A 178 -5.46 -17.74 -2.40
N LEU A 179 -6.67 -17.18 -2.49
CA LEU A 179 -7.92 -17.94 -2.37
C LEU A 179 -8.03 -19.00 -3.47
N LYS A 180 -7.82 -18.62 -4.74
CA LYS A 180 -7.86 -19.54 -5.89
C LYS A 180 -6.89 -20.71 -5.69
N LEU A 181 -5.64 -20.43 -5.29
CA LEU A 181 -4.62 -21.46 -5.10
C LEU A 181 -4.89 -22.35 -3.88
N ARG A 182 -5.32 -21.77 -2.75
CA ARG A 182 -5.60 -22.51 -1.52
C ARG A 182 -6.83 -23.43 -1.66
N PHE A 183 -7.80 -23.02 -2.45
CA PHE A 183 -9.05 -23.76 -2.68
C PHE A 183 -9.10 -24.49 -4.02
N ALA A 184 -7.96 -24.68 -4.71
CA ALA A 184 -7.86 -25.40 -5.98
C ALA A 184 -8.22 -26.91 -5.93
N GLY A 185 -8.61 -27.42 -4.75
CA GLY A 185 -9.07 -28.79 -4.56
C GLY A 185 -7.98 -29.86 -4.76
N PRO A 186 -8.32 -31.14 -4.53
CA PRO A 186 -7.44 -32.26 -4.85
C PRO A 186 -7.19 -32.35 -6.37
N LEU A 187 -6.15 -33.10 -6.74
CA LEU A 187 -5.89 -33.40 -8.15
C LEU A 187 -7.02 -34.32 -8.67
N PRO A 188 -7.55 -34.07 -9.88
CA PRO A 188 -8.58 -34.92 -10.46
C PRO A 188 -8.01 -36.26 -10.94
N ASP A 189 -8.85 -37.29 -10.93
CA ASP A 189 -8.54 -38.66 -11.39
C ASP A 189 -8.88 -38.88 -12.88
N ASN A 190 -9.30 -37.83 -13.59
CA ASN A 190 -9.64 -37.85 -15.01
C ASN A 190 -8.68 -36.96 -15.80
N GLU A 191 -8.07 -37.53 -16.85
CA GLU A 191 -7.07 -36.84 -17.67
C GLU A 191 -7.59 -35.54 -18.29
N ASP A 192 -8.80 -35.54 -18.87
CA ASP A 192 -9.38 -34.36 -19.52
C ASP A 192 -9.58 -33.21 -18.52
N ILE A 193 -9.98 -33.54 -17.28
CA ILE A 193 -10.14 -32.56 -16.20
C ILE A 193 -8.77 -32.03 -15.74
N VAL A 194 -7.75 -32.89 -15.64
CA VAL A 194 -6.37 -32.45 -15.33
C VAL A 194 -5.87 -31.49 -16.41
N GLN A 195 -6.04 -31.84 -17.70
CA GLN A 195 -5.66 -30.96 -18.81
C GLN A 195 -6.43 -29.64 -18.80
N GLN A 196 -7.72 -29.65 -18.45
CA GLN A 196 -8.49 -28.42 -18.28
C GLN A 196 -7.93 -27.55 -17.14
N GLN A 197 -7.64 -28.13 -15.98
CA GLN A 197 -7.04 -27.40 -14.87
C GLN A 197 -5.65 -26.86 -15.20
N ILE A 198 -4.86 -27.55 -16.03
CA ILE A 198 -3.58 -27.03 -16.54
C ILE A 198 -3.81 -25.77 -17.36
N ARG A 199 -4.75 -25.77 -18.31
CA ARG A 199 -5.06 -24.59 -19.13
C ARG A 199 -5.57 -23.41 -18.27
N GLU A 200 -6.43 -23.69 -17.29
CA GLU A 200 -6.90 -22.68 -16.34
C GLU A 200 -5.75 -22.10 -15.50
N HIS A 201 -4.82 -22.95 -15.08
CA HIS A 201 -3.63 -22.54 -14.33
C HIS A 201 -2.63 -21.75 -15.19
N GLU A 202 -2.42 -22.13 -16.45
CA GLU A 202 -1.61 -21.37 -17.41
C GLU A 202 -2.16 -19.95 -17.60
N ASN A 203 -3.49 -19.80 -17.69
CA ASN A 203 -4.12 -18.47 -17.74
C ASN A 203 -3.87 -17.67 -16.46
N PHE A 204 -3.92 -18.31 -15.29
CA PHE A 204 -3.59 -17.67 -14.01
C PHE A 204 -2.12 -17.22 -13.95
N ILE A 205 -1.18 -18.05 -14.42
CA ILE A 205 0.24 -17.68 -14.48
C ILE A 205 0.45 -16.52 -15.45
N HIS A 206 -0.24 -16.51 -16.59
CA HIS A 206 -0.17 -15.39 -17.52
C HIS A 206 -0.72 -14.09 -16.91
N GLU A 207 -1.85 -14.16 -16.20
CA GLU A 207 -2.40 -13.02 -15.45
C GLU A 207 -1.40 -12.51 -14.40
N MET A 208 -0.75 -13.41 -13.67
CA MET A 208 0.27 -13.08 -12.68
C MET A 208 1.47 -12.36 -13.31
N GLN A 209 1.96 -12.82 -14.47
CA GLN A 209 3.05 -12.15 -15.21
C GLN A 209 2.65 -10.73 -15.66
N GLN A 210 1.40 -10.52 -16.05
CA GLN A 210 0.91 -9.18 -16.37
C GLN A 210 0.88 -8.28 -15.12
N LYS A 211 0.41 -8.82 -14.00
CA LYS A 211 0.37 -8.12 -12.70
C LYS A 211 1.74 -7.83 -12.09
N GLU A 212 2.78 -8.56 -12.48
CA GLU A 212 4.14 -8.30 -12.03
C GLU A 212 4.63 -6.88 -12.39
N ARG A 213 4.20 -6.35 -13.54
CA ARG A 213 4.51 -4.97 -13.94
C ARG A 213 3.86 -3.95 -13.02
N GLU A 214 2.61 -4.20 -12.61
CA GLU A 214 1.89 -3.36 -11.64
C GLU A 214 2.55 -3.44 -10.26
N LYS A 215 2.96 -4.64 -9.81
CA LYS A 215 3.75 -4.83 -8.58
C LYS A 215 5.02 -3.98 -8.61
N ASN A 216 5.84 -4.13 -9.64
CA ASN A 216 7.12 -3.42 -9.74
C ASN A 216 6.90 -1.91 -9.78
N SER A 217 5.95 -1.41 -10.59
CA SER A 217 5.62 0.01 -10.64
C SER A 217 5.12 0.56 -9.30
N THR A 218 4.36 -0.24 -8.54
CA THR A 218 3.89 0.12 -7.20
C THR A 218 5.05 0.20 -6.20
N LEU A 219 5.98 -0.75 -6.27
CA LEU A 219 7.16 -0.79 -5.41
C LEU A 219 8.14 0.35 -5.74
N ASP A 220 8.32 0.69 -7.01
CA ASP A 220 9.13 1.83 -7.44
C ASP A 220 8.55 3.13 -6.90
N LEU A 221 7.25 3.37 -7.10
CA LEU A 221 6.56 4.54 -6.54
C LEU A 221 6.65 4.58 -5.00
N ALA A 222 6.52 3.44 -4.33
CA ALA A 222 6.66 3.36 -2.88
C ALA A 222 8.07 3.76 -2.42
N ASN A 223 9.11 3.30 -3.13
CA ASN A 223 10.50 3.64 -2.83
C ASN A 223 10.81 5.12 -3.12
N ASP A 224 10.29 5.68 -4.21
CA ASP A 224 10.44 7.10 -4.54
C ASP A 224 9.83 7.99 -3.45
N ILE A 225 8.61 7.67 -3.00
CA ILE A 225 7.96 8.37 -1.89
C ILE A 225 8.78 8.18 -0.60
N LEU A 226 9.27 6.96 -0.34
CA LEU A 226 10.02 6.63 0.88
C LEU A 226 11.27 7.53 1.04
N GLN A 227 12.00 7.82 -0.05
CA GLN A 227 13.21 8.65 -0.01
C GLN A 227 12.97 10.09 0.43
N LEU A 228 11.79 10.65 0.13
CA LEU A 228 11.44 12.05 0.41
C LEU A 228 10.40 12.19 1.53
N SER A 229 10.04 11.08 2.15
CA SER A 229 8.91 11.01 3.07
C SER A 229 9.21 11.53 4.46
N HIS A 230 8.17 12.04 5.10
CA HIS A 230 8.20 12.43 6.50
C HIS A 230 8.48 11.19 7.38
N PRO A 231 9.29 11.31 8.46
CA PRO A 231 9.69 10.16 9.29
C PRO A 231 8.53 9.30 9.80
N ASN A 232 7.38 9.93 10.11
CA ASN A 232 6.17 9.24 10.58
C ASN A 232 5.55 8.30 9.53
N ALA A 233 5.75 8.55 8.24
CA ALA A 233 5.24 7.73 7.15
C ALA A 233 6.10 6.50 6.85
N LEU A 234 7.39 6.51 7.26
CA LEU A 234 8.35 5.47 6.94
C LEU A 234 7.89 4.06 7.35
N PRO A 235 7.33 3.83 8.56
CA PRO A 235 6.91 2.49 8.96
C PRO A 235 5.80 1.93 8.08
N VAL A 236 4.82 2.77 7.72
CA VAL A 236 3.66 2.36 6.91
C VAL A 236 4.08 1.98 5.50
N ILE A 237 4.88 2.83 4.84
CA ILE A 237 5.33 2.58 3.46
C ILE A 237 6.22 1.33 3.41
N LYS A 238 7.17 1.19 4.36
CA LYS A 238 8.02 -0.02 4.45
C LYS A 238 7.20 -1.28 4.68
N HIS A 239 6.15 -1.19 5.50
CA HIS A 239 5.26 -2.30 5.76
C HIS A 239 4.51 -2.73 4.50
N TRP A 240 3.96 -1.79 3.73
CA TRP A 240 3.32 -2.09 2.44
C TRP A 240 4.27 -2.78 1.45
N ILE A 241 5.50 -2.25 1.30
CA ILE A 241 6.55 -2.86 0.47
C ILE A 241 6.78 -4.32 0.90
N THR A 242 7.01 -4.53 2.20
CA THR A 242 7.31 -5.85 2.77
C THR A 242 6.17 -6.84 2.56
N ILE A 243 4.92 -6.43 2.86
CA ILE A 243 3.74 -7.29 2.68
C ILE A 243 3.56 -7.67 1.21
N ILE A 244 3.64 -6.70 0.30
CA ILE A 244 3.44 -6.94 -1.14
C ILE A 244 4.48 -7.94 -1.64
N GLN A 245 5.76 -7.73 -1.29
CA GLN A 245 6.83 -8.64 -1.68
C GLN A 245 6.60 -10.04 -1.12
N SER A 246 6.39 -10.16 0.20
CA SER A 246 6.22 -11.46 0.86
C SER A 246 5.02 -12.24 0.33
N ARG A 247 3.86 -11.60 0.17
CA ARG A 247 2.64 -12.27 -0.32
C ARG A 247 2.77 -12.65 -1.79
N TRP A 248 3.40 -11.80 -2.59
CA TRP A 248 3.67 -12.11 -3.99
C TRP A 248 4.55 -13.36 -4.13
N ASP A 249 5.64 -13.43 -3.38
CA ASP A 249 6.57 -14.55 -3.43
C ASP A 249 5.90 -15.85 -2.96
N GLU A 250 5.00 -15.78 -1.98
CA GLU A 250 4.18 -16.90 -1.52
C GLU A 250 3.22 -17.40 -2.62
N VAL A 251 2.47 -16.50 -3.25
CA VAL A 251 1.58 -16.81 -4.38
C VAL A 251 2.36 -17.41 -5.54
N GLU A 252 3.54 -16.88 -5.85
CA GLU A 252 4.41 -17.38 -6.92
C GLU A 252 4.88 -18.81 -6.63
N SER A 253 5.30 -19.06 -5.38
CA SER A 253 5.70 -20.39 -4.93
C SER A 253 4.56 -21.39 -5.01
N TRP A 254 3.36 -21.04 -4.54
CA TRP A 254 2.18 -21.89 -4.64
C TRP A 254 1.75 -22.13 -6.08
N GLY A 255 1.83 -21.10 -6.94
CA GLY A 255 1.57 -21.20 -8.37
C GLY A 255 2.47 -22.25 -9.03
N LYS A 256 3.78 -22.16 -8.80
CA LYS A 256 4.78 -23.12 -9.31
C LYS A 256 4.55 -24.54 -8.77
N GLN A 257 4.21 -24.67 -7.49
CA GLN A 257 3.91 -25.98 -6.89
C GLN A 257 2.65 -26.62 -7.48
N ARG A 258 1.59 -25.84 -7.72
CA ARG A 258 0.35 -26.35 -8.32
C ARG A 258 0.58 -26.78 -9.77
N GLU A 259 1.29 -25.97 -10.55
CA GLU A 259 1.68 -26.29 -11.92
C GLU A 259 2.43 -27.62 -11.99
N LYS A 260 3.48 -27.77 -11.17
CA LYS A 260 4.26 -29.02 -11.11
C LYS A 260 3.38 -30.22 -10.77
N ARG A 261 2.51 -30.10 -9.76
CA ARG A 261 1.61 -31.20 -9.35
C ARG A 261 0.64 -31.61 -10.45
N LEU A 262 0.09 -30.66 -11.21
CA LEU A 262 -0.82 -30.95 -12.32
C LEU A 262 -0.08 -31.65 -13.47
N ASN A 263 1.10 -31.16 -13.82
CA ASN A 263 1.93 -31.75 -14.87
C ASN A 263 2.43 -33.15 -14.50
N ASP A 264 2.89 -33.36 -13.26
CA ASP A 264 3.30 -34.67 -12.75
C ASP A 264 2.12 -35.66 -12.77
N GLN A 265 0.92 -35.22 -12.40
CA GLN A 265 -0.29 -36.05 -12.45
C GLN A 265 -0.67 -36.43 -13.88
N LEU A 266 -0.66 -35.46 -14.80
CA LEU A 266 -0.97 -35.71 -16.21
C LEU A 266 0.04 -36.70 -16.82
N LYS A 267 1.33 -36.52 -16.51
CA LYS A 267 2.38 -37.43 -16.96
C LYS A 267 2.15 -38.84 -16.42
N SER A 268 1.91 -38.99 -15.11
CA SER A 268 1.63 -40.30 -14.49
C SER A 268 0.42 -40.99 -15.12
N MET A 269 -0.62 -40.25 -15.47
CA MET A 269 -1.82 -40.78 -16.14
C MET A 269 -1.53 -41.26 -17.56
N LYS A 270 -0.73 -40.51 -18.31
CA LYS A 270 -0.32 -40.90 -19.67
C LYS A 270 0.58 -42.12 -19.67
N ASP A 271 1.60 -42.14 -18.81
CA ASP A 271 2.50 -43.26 -18.63
C ASP A 271 1.72 -44.54 -18.23
N ALA A 272 0.74 -44.42 -17.32
CA ALA A 272 -0.12 -45.54 -16.93
C ALA A 272 -1.05 -46.00 -18.07
N SER A 273 -1.54 -45.07 -18.90
CA SER A 273 -2.38 -45.43 -20.04
C SER A 273 -1.62 -46.14 -21.16
N GLU A 274 -0.36 -45.77 -21.39
CA GLU A 274 0.54 -46.43 -22.33
C GLU A 274 0.87 -47.85 -21.85
N LEU A 275 1.32 -47.98 -20.59
CA LEU A 275 1.57 -49.28 -19.97
C LEU A 275 0.34 -50.18 -19.96
N LEU A 276 -0.85 -49.63 -19.70
CA LEU A 276 -2.10 -50.37 -19.78
C LEU A 276 -2.33 -50.96 -21.17
N ASN A 277 -2.06 -50.19 -22.22
CA ASN A 277 -2.25 -50.63 -23.60
C ASN A 277 -1.24 -51.72 -23.97
N ASP A 278 0.02 -51.54 -23.60
CA ASP A 278 1.09 -52.51 -23.84
C ASP A 278 0.81 -53.84 -23.11
N LEU A 279 0.34 -53.76 -21.87
CA LEU A 279 0.01 -54.93 -21.08
C LEU A 279 -1.23 -55.67 -21.60
N ASP A 280 -2.28 -54.96 -22.03
CA ASP A 280 -3.46 -55.57 -22.64
C ASP A 280 -3.09 -56.27 -23.96
N GLN A 281 -2.22 -55.67 -24.78
CA GLN A 281 -1.71 -56.29 -26.00
C GLN A 281 -0.86 -57.53 -25.70
N TRP A 282 0.02 -57.45 -24.70
CA TRP A 282 0.86 -58.57 -24.27
C TRP A 282 0.01 -59.72 -23.72
N LEU A 283 -0.98 -59.43 -22.87
CA LEU A 283 -1.91 -60.43 -22.34
C LEU A 283 -2.68 -61.13 -23.45
N THR A 284 -3.25 -60.36 -24.40
CA THR A 284 -4.00 -60.94 -25.52
C THR A 284 -3.12 -61.77 -26.46
N THR A 285 -1.87 -61.35 -26.70
CA THR A 285 -0.92 -62.14 -27.52
C THR A 285 -0.52 -63.43 -26.81
N THR A 286 -0.21 -63.34 -25.52
CA THR A 286 0.19 -64.49 -24.69
C THR A 286 -0.95 -65.49 -24.54
N GLU A 287 -2.17 -65.01 -24.28
CA GLU A 287 -3.38 -65.84 -24.22
C GLU A 287 -3.62 -66.57 -25.56
N SER A 288 -3.47 -65.88 -26.70
CA SER A 288 -3.59 -66.51 -28.02
C SER A 288 -2.55 -67.61 -28.24
N ASN A 289 -1.28 -67.36 -27.89
CA ASN A 289 -0.20 -68.34 -28.03
C ASN A 289 -0.41 -69.56 -27.12
N LEU A 290 -0.86 -69.34 -25.87
CA LEU A 290 -1.16 -70.41 -24.93
C LEU A 290 -2.34 -71.28 -25.42
N ASN A 291 -3.40 -70.66 -25.93
CA ASN A 291 -4.54 -71.39 -26.52
C ASN A 291 -4.11 -72.22 -27.75
N GLU A 292 -3.20 -71.69 -28.58
CA GLU A 292 -2.64 -72.43 -29.72
C GLU A 292 -1.81 -73.64 -29.24
N LEU A 293 -0.94 -73.45 -28.26
CA LEU A 293 -0.14 -74.52 -27.66
C LEU A 293 -1.02 -75.59 -26.98
N GLU A 294 -2.08 -75.20 -26.26
CA GLU A 294 -3.02 -76.12 -25.61
C GLU A 294 -3.79 -76.99 -26.63
N SER A 295 -4.04 -76.45 -27.83
CA SER A 295 -4.73 -77.18 -28.90
C SER A 295 -3.85 -78.23 -29.60
N GLN A 296 -2.53 -78.19 -29.42
CA GLN A 296 -1.59 -79.13 -30.02
C GLN A 296 -1.42 -80.39 -29.15
N PRO A 297 -1.27 -81.58 -29.75
CA PRO A 297 -0.97 -82.78 -28.98
C PRO A 297 0.41 -82.67 -28.33
N LEU A 298 0.56 -83.29 -27.15
CA LEU A 298 1.84 -83.32 -26.44
C LEU A 298 2.90 -84.06 -27.27
N PRO A 299 4.12 -83.52 -27.39
CA PRO A 299 5.25 -84.21 -28.01
C PRO A 299 5.60 -85.54 -27.34
N ASP A 300 5.94 -86.55 -28.15
CA ASP A 300 6.45 -87.84 -27.66
C ASP A 300 7.96 -87.79 -27.33
N GLU A 301 8.69 -86.79 -27.84
CA GLU A 301 10.13 -86.64 -27.64
C GLU A 301 10.47 -85.84 -26.37
N ILE A 302 11.32 -86.40 -25.51
CA ILE A 302 11.76 -85.78 -24.25
C ILE A 302 12.41 -84.40 -24.49
N ILE A 303 13.16 -84.24 -25.59
CA ILE A 303 13.85 -82.97 -25.93
C ILE A 303 12.84 -81.85 -26.21
N GLU A 304 11.72 -82.17 -26.87
CA GLU A 304 10.67 -81.19 -27.16
C GLU A 304 9.89 -80.81 -25.89
N LEU A 305 9.68 -81.77 -24.98
CA LEU A 305 9.08 -81.52 -23.66
C LEU A 305 9.97 -80.66 -22.77
N GLU A 306 11.29 -80.89 -22.75
CA GLU A 306 12.26 -80.06 -22.01
C GLU A 306 12.23 -78.62 -22.52
N LYS A 307 12.20 -78.43 -23.84
CA LYS A 307 12.08 -77.09 -24.44
C LYS A 307 10.77 -76.39 -24.07
N LEU A 308 9.64 -77.10 -24.09
CA LEU A 308 8.34 -76.55 -23.68
C LEU A 308 8.34 -76.13 -22.20
N ASN A 309 9.01 -76.90 -21.34
CA ASN A 309 9.16 -76.56 -19.93
C ASN A 309 10.05 -75.32 -19.71
N ASP A 310 11.15 -75.18 -20.47
CA ASP A 310 11.99 -73.98 -20.44
C ASP A 310 11.23 -72.73 -20.92
N ASP A 311 10.45 -72.86 -22.00
CA ASP A 311 9.63 -71.75 -22.53
C ASP A 311 8.51 -71.37 -21.54
N HIS A 312 7.91 -72.34 -20.84
CA HIS A 312 6.97 -72.07 -19.75
C HIS A 312 7.62 -71.36 -18.56
N GLN A 313 8.84 -71.75 -18.18
CA GLN A 313 9.57 -71.08 -17.09
C GLN A 313 9.90 -69.62 -17.44
N ARG A 314 10.27 -69.34 -18.69
CA ARG A 314 10.47 -67.95 -19.17
C ARG A 314 9.18 -67.13 -19.11
N LEU A 315 8.05 -67.72 -19.46
CA LEU A 315 6.76 -67.05 -19.36
C LEU A 315 6.42 -66.70 -17.90
N ILE A 316 6.74 -67.55 -16.94
CA ILE A 316 6.58 -67.27 -15.50
C ILE A 316 7.45 -66.08 -15.07
N ASP A 317 8.69 -66.00 -15.57
CA ASP A 317 9.59 -64.89 -15.29
C ASP A 317 9.06 -63.57 -15.88
N ASP A 318 8.61 -63.59 -17.14
CA ASP A 318 7.96 -62.44 -17.80
C ASP A 318 6.70 -61.97 -17.05
N LEU A 319 5.88 -62.91 -16.55
CA LEU A 319 4.71 -62.60 -15.72
C LEU A 319 5.09 -61.90 -14.41
N ASN A 320 6.18 -62.33 -13.77
CA ASN A 320 6.65 -61.69 -12.54
C ASN A 320 7.15 -60.26 -12.80
N ASP A 321 7.80 -60.02 -13.92
CA ASP A 321 8.26 -58.67 -14.30
C ASP A 321 7.07 -57.73 -14.59
N LYS A 322 6.04 -58.22 -15.30
CA LYS A 322 4.83 -57.44 -15.62
C LYS A 322 3.96 -57.10 -14.43
N LYS A 323 4.15 -57.77 -13.28
CA LYS A 323 3.45 -57.46 -12.04
C LYS A 323 3.69 -56.02 -11.56
N VAL A 324 4.89 -55.48 -11.77
CA VAL A 324 5.24 -54.10 -11.35
C VAL A 324 4.43 -53.08 -12.15
N ASP A 325 4.24 -53.32 -13.44
CA ASP A 325 3.45 -52.47 -14.34
C ASP A 325 1.98 -52.46 -13.90
N VAL A 326 1.42 -53.62 -13.56
CA VAL A 326 0.06 -53.76 -13.01
C VAL A 326 -0.11 -52.96 -11.73
N GLU A 327 0.82 -53.07 -10.77
CA GLU A 327 0.77 -52.33 -9.51
C GLU A 327 0.83 -50.81 -9.73
N PHE A 328 1.61 -50.34 -10.70
CA PHE A 328 1.67 -48.92 -11.07
C PHE A 328 0.36 -48.40 -11.67
N ILE A 329 -0.25 -49.16 -12.59
CA ILE A 329 -1.56 -48.83 -13.20
C ILE A 329 -2.64 -48.76 -12.13
N ILE A 330 -2.70 -49.77 -11.24
CA ILE A 330 -3.62 -49.80 -10.10
C ILE A 330 -3.44 -48.54 -9.26
N LYS A 331 -2.22 -48.23 -8.84
CA LYS A 331 -1.94 -47.06 -7.99
C LYS A 331 -2.37 -45.75 -8.62
N THR A 332 -2.25 -45.62 -9.95
CA THR A 332 -2.57 -44.40 -10.70
C THR A 332 -4.07 -44.19 -10.86
N TYR A 333 -4.84 -45.26 -11.11
CA TYR A 333 -6.30 -45.18 -11.29
C TYR A 333 -7.12 -45.53 -10.04
N SER A 334 -6.47 -45.90 -8.94
CA SER A 334 -7.12 -46.10 -7.65
C SER A 334 -7.52 -44.77 -7.04
N SER A 335 -8.82 -44.56 -6.85
CA SER A 335 -9.32 -43.34 -6.23
C SER A 335 -9.02 -43.35 -4.72
N LYS A 336 -8.21 -42.39 -4.26
CA LYS A 336 -7.98 -42.20 -2.82
C LYS A 336 -9.20 -41.52 -2.22
N LYS A 337 -10.19 -42.30 -1.75
CA LYS A 337 -11.25 -41.75 -0.90
C LYS A 337 -10.59 -41.05 0.30
N PRO A 338 -10.94 -39.78 0.60
CA PRO A 338 -10.52 -39.16 1.84
C PRO A 338 -11.10 -39.99 2.99
N GLN A 339 -10.25 -40.49 3.90
CA GLN A 339 -10.74 -41.02 5.16
C GLN A 339 -11.41 -39.87 5.90
N THR A 340 -12.74 -39.87 5.92
CA THR A 340 -13.50 -39.08 6.88
C THR A 340 -13.21 -39.67 8.25
N SER A 341 -12.34 -39.01 9.00
CA SER A 341 -12.13 -39.29 10.42
C SER A 341 -13.43 -38.93 11.16
N SER A 342 -14.35 -39.88 11.25
CA SER A 342 -15.46 -39.80 12.20
C SER A 342 -14.89 -40.01 13.60
N SER A 343 -14.97 -38.95 14.39
CA SER A 343 -14.68 -38.94 15.83
C SER A 343 -15.45 -40.06 16.52
N LYS A 344 -14.74 -41.06 17.05
CA LYS A 344 -15.32 -42.09 17.91
C LYS A 344 -15.30 -41.60 19.36
N ASP A 345 -16.47 -41.23 19.86
CA ASP A 345 -16.75 -41.24 21.29
C ASP A 345 -16.82 -42.68 21.80
N ARG A 346 -16.17 -42.90 22.94
CA ARG A 346 -16.09 -44.17 23.67
C ARG A 346 -17.35 -44.35 24.52
N SER A 347 -17.98 -45.52 24.44
CA SER A 347 -18.50 -46.19 25.64
C SER A 347 -18.71 -47.69 25.40
N SER A 348 -18.32 -48.43 26.44
CA SER A 348 -18.24 -49.87 26.59
C SER A 348 -19.60 -50.56 26.69
N SER A 349 -19.72 -51.80 26.20
CA SER A 349 -20.20 -52.92 27.02
C SER A 349 -19.97 -54.29 26.37
N LYS A 350 -19.85 -55.30 27.24
CA LYS A 350 -19.44 -56.69 27.02
C LYS A 350 -20.54 -57.53 26.34
N HIS A 351 -20.15 -58.49 25.51
CA HIS A 351 -20.53 -59.92 25.66
C HIS A 351 -19.73 -60.81 24.69
N ARG A 352 -19.22 -61.94 25.20
CA ARG A 352 -18.67 -63.05 24.40
C ARG A 352 -19.81 -63.96 23.93
N LEU A 353 -19.70 -64.49 22.71
CA LEU A 353 -20.04 -65.88 22.36
C LEU A 353 -19.39 -66.27 21.03
N TYR A 354 -18.96 -67.54 20.97
CA TYR A 354 -18.24 -68.17 19.87
C TYR A 354 -19.06 -68.27 18.58
N GLY A 355 -18.39 -68.16 17.43
CA GLY A 355 -18.92 -68.51 16.12
C GLY A 355 -17.88 -68.27 15.01
N MET A 356 -17.42 -69.35 14.38
CA MET A 356 -16.61 -69.31 13.16
C MET A 356 -17.25 -68.42 12.10
N LYS A 357 -16.46 -67.53 11.48
CA LYS A 357 -16.65 -66.99 10.13
C LYS A 357 -15.34 -66.38 9.65
N MET A 358 -14.72 -67.02 8.65
CA MET A 358 -13.95 -66.30 7.62
C MET A 358 -14.92 -65.27 7.00
N PRO A 359 -14.50 -64.03 6.71
CA PRO A 359 -13.63 -63.79 5.56
C PRO A 359 -12.66 -62.61 5.73
N LYS A 360 -11.55 -62.59 4.98
CA LYS A 360 -10.99 -61.31 4.54
C LYS A 360 -10.83 -61.35 3.04
N ALA A 361 -11.88 -60.82 2.39
CA ALA A 361 -11.81 -60.29 1.05
C ALA A 361 -10.52 -59.49 0.90
N GLN A 362 -9.74 -59.81 -0.14
CA GLN A 362 -8.76 -58.89 -0.68
C GLN A 362 -9.51 -57.60 -0.98
N PHE A 363 -9.07 -56.51 -0.37
CA PHE A 363 -9.62 -55.19 -0.63
C PHE A 363 -9.11 -54.80 -2.02
N GLU A 364 -9.84 -55.22 -3.06
CA GLU A 364 -9.57 -54.75 -4.41
C GLU A 364 -9.83 -53.24 -4.43
N PRO A 365 -8.83 -52.42 -4.78
CA PRO A 365 -9.04 -50.99 -4.91
C PRO A 365 -10.10 -50.75 -6.00
N GLU A 366 -11.05 -49.86 -5.71
CA GLU A 366 -12.08 -49.45 -6.65
C GLU A 366 -11.39 -48.61 -7.75
N ILE A 367 -11.11 -49.25 -8.89
CA ILE A 367 -10.41 -48.63 -10.04
C ILE A 367 -11.46 -47.95 -10.91
N ASN A 368 -11.32 -46.64 -11.07
CA ASN A 368 -12.29 -45.81 -11.80
C ASN A 368 -12.13 -45.86 -13.33
N ASN A 369 -11.14 -46.60 -13.84
CA ASN A 369 -10.89 -46.73 -15.28
C ASN A 369 -11.41 -48.10 -15.78
N PRO A 370 -12.40 -48.14 -16.70
CA PRO A 370 -13.01 -49.38 -17.17
C PRO A 370 -12.03 -50.26 -17.95
N LYS A 371 -11.08 -49.65 -18.67
CA LYS A 371 -10.06 -50.37 -19.44
C LYS A 371 -9.01 -50.99 -18.50
N ALA A 372 -8.70 -50.31 -17.39
CA ALA A 372 -7.89 -50.87 -16.32
C ALA A 372 -8.60 -52.02 -15.59
N ASN A 373 -9.89 -51.91 -15.29
CA ASN A 373 -10.66 -53.04 -14.72
C ASN A 373 -10.66 -54.26 -15.63
N HIS A 374 -10.92 -54.08 -16.93
CA HIS A 374 -10.89 -55.18 -17.91
C HIS A 374 -9.52 -55.86 -17.99
N MET A 375 -8.44 -55.08 -17.98
CA MET A 375 -7.08 -55.61 -17.96
C MET A 375 -6.80 -56.38 -16.66
N LEU A 376 -7.23 -55.86 -15.50
CA LEU A 376 -7.08 -56.57 -14.23
C LEU A 376 -7.85 -57.90 -14.20
N ASP A 377 -9.05 -57.95 -14.75
CA ASP A 377 -9.82 -59.19 -14.83
C ASP A 377 -9.07 -60.25 -15.66
N LYS A 378 -8.52 -59.85 -16.82
CA LYS A 378 -7.63 -60.71 -17.61
C LYS A 378 -6.40 -61.14 -16.82
N TRP A 379 -5.72 -60.20 -16.16
CA TRP A 379 -4.56 -60.49 -15.33
C TRP A 379 -4.88 -61.52 -14.24
N HIS A 380 -6.00 -61.38 -13.53
CA HIS A 380 -6.42 -62.32 -12.50
C HIS A 380 -6.82 -63.69 -13.05
N SER A 381 -7.32 -63.77 -14.28
CA SER A 381 -7.58 -65.06 -14.94
C SER A 381 -6.31 -65.85 -15.24
N VAL A 382 -5.18 -65.17 -15.52
CA VAL A 382 -3.88 -65.82 -15.74
C VAL A 382 -3.29 -66.38 -14.44
N TRP A 383 -3.68 -65.84 -13.28
CA TRP A 383 -3.23 -66.27 -11.95
C TRP A 383 -4.16 -67.26 -11.22
N ARG A 384 -5.23 -67.74 -11.87
CA ARG A 384 -6.08 -68.83 -11.36
C ARG A 384 -5.65 -70.17 -11.93
#